data_AF-A0A558BY35-F1
#
_entry.id   AF-A0A558BY35-F1
#
_cell.length_a   1.000
_cell.length_b   1.000
_cell.length_c   1.000
_cell.angle_alpha   90.00
_cell.angle_beta   90.00
_cell.angle_gamma   90.00
#
_symmetry.space_group_name_H-M   'P 1'
#
loop_
_entity.id
_entity.type
_entity.pdbx_description
1 polymer ?
#
loop_
_entity_poly.entity_id
_entity_poly.type
_entity_poly.pdbx_seq_one_letter_code
_entity_poly.pdbx_strand_id
1 'polypeptide(L)'
;MSTVSPILVKRAFTLHEDWVVVVLGALLIALSLLGVPFVAPVFNWLNTAELTGKVLSVSNLRLILTQFVYLAAVAGIGAWLTGKSVRNFALGFPLVYGLTLVALVVAGSAQARGFGLEAVIFSLLIGLLVSNVFGLPDWLRATLTTELFVKIGLVLLGTSVIFTDILKAGSLGLVQALVVVLSVWYFAFWLCRKLKVDDELTMMIASGVSICGVSAAIATSGAIKGDAKKLSYVISLVLITAIPMMIVMPYAARWLGLSQEVTGAWLGGSIDTTGAVVASGTLVGETALKISTIVKFSQNVLLGVAAFAISLYWTYTNHPAAQDAEQKPTLAIIWERFPKFVLGFVAASLLFSFVLAPATTEAVKGGLKSAQGLWFALAFTSIGLETNFSDLFKQENKRPLYAFLAAQTFNIFVTLGIASLLFR
;
A
#
# COMPACT_ATOMS: atom_id res chain seq x y z
N MET A 1 -25.06 -19.98 -33.56
CA MET A 1 -25.14 -18.59 -34.08
C MET A 1 -24.20 -17.72 -33.27
N SER A 2 -23.16 -17.21 -33.95
CA SER A 2 -22.13 -16.23 -33.58
C SER A 2 -21.73 -16.03 -32.11
N THR A 3 -20.62 -16.68 -31.74
CA THR A 3 -19.70 -16.26 -30.68
C THR A 3 -19.02 -14.96 -31.08
N VAL A 4 -19.49 -13.82 -30.56
CA VAL A 4 -18.76 -12.55 -30.65
C VAL A 4 -17.69 -12.55 -29.56
N SER A 5 -16.47 -12.89 -29.96
CA SER A 5 -15.26 -12.60 -29.19
C SER A 5 -15.20 -11.08 -28.96
N PRO A 6 -15.05 -10.58 -27.71
CA PRO A 6 -14.80 -9.17 -27.50
C PRO A 6 -13.41 -8.87 -28.07
N ILE A 7 -13.39 -8.14 -29.17
CA ILE A 7 -12.19 -7.53 -29.74
C ILE A 7 -11.57 -6.67 -28.65
N LEU A 8 -10.55 -7.19 -27.97
CA LEU A 8 -9.66 -6.43 -27.12
C LEU A 8 -8.95 -5.42 -28.02
N VAL A 9 -9.50 -4.22 -28.12
CA VAL A 9 -8.77 -3.07 -28.64
C VAL A 9 -7.56 -2.87 -27.74
N LYS A 10 -6.40 -3.42 -28.14
CA LYS A 10 -5.11 -3.12 -27.53
C LYS A 10 -4.88 -1.62 -27.68
N ARG A 11 -5.10 -0.86 -26.60
CA ARG A 11 -4.73 0.56 -26.55
C ARG A 11 -3.21 0.67 -26.69
N ALA A 12 -2.76 1.51 -27.61
CA ALA A 12 -1.36 1.67 -27.98
C ALA A 12 -0.48 2.39 -26.92
N PHE A 13 -1.07 2.88 -25.82
CA PHE A 13 -0.33 3.57 -24.76
C PHE A 13 -0.94 3.26 -23.39
N THR A 14 -0.32 2.35 -22.64
CA THR A 14 -0.62 2.09 -21.22
C THR A 14 0.62 2.42 -20.42
N LEU A 15 0.55 3.47 -19.60
CA LEU A 15 1.62 3.80 -18.67
C LEU A 15 1.61 2.81 -17.50
N HIS A 16 2.79 2.38 -17.07
CA HIS A 16 2.92 1.60 -15.84
C HIS A 16 2.34 2.39 -14.66
N GLU A 17 1.57 1.72 -13.79
CA GLU A 17 0.81 2.36 -12.72
C GLU A 17 1.67 3.31 -11.86
N ASP A 18 2.88 2.89 -11.49
CA ASP A 18 3.79 3.74 -10.71
C ASP A 18 4.11 5.07 -11.39
N TRP A 19 4.26 5.12 -12.71
CA TRP A 19 4.48 6.38 -13.43
C TRP A 19 3.21 7.23 -13.49
N VAL A 20 2.05 6.59 -13.64
CA VAL A 20 0.76 7.29 -13.54
C VAL A 20 0.64 7.97 -12.18
N VAL A 21 1.01 7.27 -11.10
CA VAL A 21 1.00 7.84 -9.75
C VAL A 21 1.95 9.05 -9.65
N VAL A 22 3.17 8.95 -10.17
CA VAL A 22 4.13 10.07 -10.14
C VAL A 22 3.55 11.29 -10.84
N VAL A 23 2.93 11.10 -12.02
CA VAL A 23 2.29 12.18 -12.78
C VAL A 23 1.11 12.77 -12.03
N LEU A 24 0.22 11.94 -11.47
CA LEU A 24 -0.94 12.42 -10.73
C LEU A 24 -0.54 13.14 -9.43
N GLY A 25 0.44 12.62 -8.69
CA GLY A 25 0.98 13.28 -7.50
C GLY A 25 1.60 14.63 -7.84
N ALA A 26 2.41 14.69 -8.91
CA ALA A 26 2.99 15.95 -9.40
C ALA A 26 1.89 16.95 -9.83
N LEU A 27 0.83 16.48 -10.50
CA LEU A 27 -0.32 17.31 -10.87
C LEU A 27 -1.01 17.90 -9.64
N LEU A 28 -1.27 17.10 -8.61
CA LEU A 28 -1.89 17.56 -7.36
C LEU A 28 -1.04 18.62 -6.65
N ILE A 29 0.28 18.42 -6.62
CA ILE A 29 1.25 19.38 -6.08
C ILE A 29 1.24 20.67 -6.90
N ALA A 30 1.32 20.57 -8.23
CA ALA A 30 1.32 21.72 -9.14
C ALA A 30 0.02 22.53 -9.01
N LEU A 31 -1.15 21.88 -8.97
CA LEU A 31 -2.43 22.56 -8.77
C LEU A 31 -2.47 23.33 -7.45
N SER A 32 -1.95 22.74 -6.37
CA SER A 32 -1.87 23.43 -5.07
C SER A 32 -0.94 24.65 -5.12
N LEU A 33 0.21 24.53 -5.80
CA LEU A 33 1.17 25.63 -5.99
C LEU A 33 0.63 26.74 -6.91
N LEU A 34 -0.24 26.41 -7.86
CA LEU A 34 -0.90 27.36 -8.76
C LEU A 34 -2.12 28.05 -8.12
N GLY A 35 -2.35 27.87 -6.82
CA GLY A 35 -3.41 28.55 -6.09
C GLY A 35 -4.78 27.88 -6.20
N VAL A 36 -4.84 26.59 -6.54
CA VAL A 36 -6.05 25.76 -6.43
C VAL A 36 -5.91 24.86 -5.19
N PRO A 37 -6.15 25.38 -3.97
CA PRO A 37 -5.93 24.63 -2.76
C PRO A 37 -6.95 23.51 -2.61
N PHE A 38 -6.49 22.37 -2.09
CA PHE A 38 -7.38 21.31 -1.65
C PHE A 38 -8.02 21.70 -0.31
N VAL A 39 -9.29 22.13 -0.36
CA VAL A 39 -10.03 22.54 0.83
C VAL A 39 -10.68 21.32 1.50
N ALA A 40 -10.33 21.09 2.77
CA ALA A 40 -10.81 19.95 3.54
C ALA A 40 -12.23 20.21 4.09
N PRO A 41 -13.19 19.30 3.87
CA PRO A 41 -14.45 19.33 4.60
C PRO A 41 -14.24 19.04 6.09
N VAL A 42 -15.19 19.47 6.91
CA VAL A 42 -15.19 19.22 8.34
C VAL A 42 -16.01 17.97 8.65
N PHE A 43 -15.36 17.00 9.32
CA PHE A 43 -16.01 15.76 9.77
C PHE A 43 -16.10 15.63 11.28
N ASN A 44 -15.53 16.56 12.06
CA ASN A 44 -15.51 16.47 13.52
C ASN A 44 -16.81 16.99 14.15
N TRP A 45 -17.44 16.18 15.00
CA TRP A 45 -18.67 16.51 15.72
C TRP A 45 -18.72 15.89 17.12
N LEU A 46 -19.37 16.59 18.07
CA LEU A 46 -19.54 16.14 19.46
C LEU A 46 -20.92 15.52 19.75
N ASN A 47 -21.96 16.04 19.12
CA ASN A 47 -23.34 15.64 19.33
C ASN A 47 -24.13 15.71 18.01
N THR A 48 -25.39 15.28 18.05
CA THR A 48 -26.27 15.26 16.88
C THR A 48 -26.50 16.65 16.29
N ALA A 49 -26.52 17.71 17.12
CA ALA A 49 -26.68 19.09 16.67
C ALA A 49 -25.46 19.57 15.85
N GLU A 50 -24.23 19.22 16.25
CA GLU A 50 -23.03 19.50 15.45
C GLU A 50 -22.97 18.64 14.19
N LEU A 51 -23.42 17.39 14.24
CA LEU A 51 -23.50 16.55 13.04
C LEU A 51 -24.39 17.21 11.98
N THR A 52 -25.59 17.67 12.35
CA THR A 52 -26.50 18.33 11.41
C THR A 52 -26.07 19.75 11.05
N GLY A 53 -25.66 20.54 12.04
CA GLY A 53 -25.38 21.97 11.90
C GLY A 53 -24.00 22.29 11.31
N LYS A 54 -23.04 21.36 11.40
CA LYS A 54 -21.66 21.56 10.95
C LYS A 54 -21.31 20.61 9.80
N VAL A 55 -21.42 19.29 10.04
CA VAL A 55 -20.99 18.27 9.06
C VAL A 55 -21.96 18.17 7.88
N LEU A 56 -23.26 18.17 8.15
CA LEU A 56 -24.32 18.13 7.13
C LEU A 56 -24.79 19.54 6.70
N SER A 57 -24.06 20.59 7.08
CA SER A 57 -24.35 21.95 6.64
C SER A 57 -24.19 22.09 5.12
N VAL A 58 -24.99 22.98 4.50
CA VAL A 58 -24.93 23.21 3.05
C VAL A 58 -23.54 23.66 2.59
N SER A 59 -22.84 24.48 3.38
CA SER A 59 -21.47 24.91 3.09
C SER A 59 -20.50 23.72 3.08
N ASN A 60 -20.59 22.83 4.08
CA ASN A 60 -19.72 21.65 4.14
C ASN A 60 -20.05 20.60 3.08
N LEU A 61 -21.33 20.41 2.75
CA LEU A 61 -21.76 19.53 1.66
C LEU A 61 -21.25 20.01 0.30
N ARG A 62 -21.18 21.33 0.09
CA ARG A 62 -20.51 21.88 -1.11
C ARG A 62 -19.03 21.53 -1.14
N LEU A 63 -18.32 21.61 -0.01
CA LEU A 63 -16.92 21.20 0.08
C LEU A 63 -16.73 19.71 -0.22
N ILE A 64 -17.60 18.85 0.33
CA ILE A 64 -17.62 17.41 0.04
C ILE A 64 -17.84 17.17 -1.46
N LEU A 65 -18.79 17.86 -2.08
CA LEU A 65 -19.05 17.73 -3.51
C LEU A 65 -17.87 18.22 -4.36
N THR A 66 -17.25 19.36 -4.02
CA THR A 66 -16.07 19.84 -4.75
C THR A 66 -14.90 18.87 -4.64
N GLN A 67 -14.73 18.26 -3.46
CA GLN A 67 -13.70 17.26 -3.20
C GLN A 67 -13.98 15.98 -4.00
N PHE A 68 -15.23 15.51 -4.04
CA PHE A 68 -15.65 14.39 -4.86
C PHE A 68 -15.30 14.62 -6.33
N VAL A 69 -15.69 15.76 -6.90
CA VAL A 69 -15.42 16.08 -8.32
C VAL A 69 -13.91 16.11 -8.60
N TYR A 70 -13.15 16.74 -7.72
CA TYR A 70 -11.69 16.84 -7.84
C TYR A 70 -11.03 15.45 -7.84
N LEU A 71 -11.37 14.58 -6.89
CA LEU A 71 -10.81 13.24 -6.81
C LEU A 71 -11.29 12.34 -7.94
N ALA A 72 -12.56 12.42 -8.32
CA ALA A 72 -13.12 11.65 -9.43
C ALA A 72 -12.40 11.99 -10.73
N ALA A 73 -12.06 13.27 -10.96
CA ALA A 73 -11.28 13.69 -12.10
C ALA A 73 -9.85 13.10 -12.07
N VAL A 74 -9.13 13.24 -10.96
CA VAL A 74 -7.75 12.75 -10.82
C VAL A 74 -7.69 11.22 -10.93
N ALA A 75 -8.58 10.51 -10.23
CA ALA A 75 -8.64 9.06 -10.26
C ALA A 75 -9.15 8.53 -11.61
N GLY A 76 -10.07 9.25 -12.26
CA GLY A 76 -10.56 8.93 -13.61
C GLY A 76 -9.45 9.05 -14.66
N ILE A 77 -8.61 10.09 -14.58
CA ILE A 77 -7.39 10.21 -15.40
C ILE A 77 -6.46 9.02 -15.11
N GLY A 78 -6.27 8.65 -13.84
CA GLY A 78 -5.48 7.48 -13.46
C GLY A 78 -6.00 6.18 -14.06
N ALA A 79 -7.31 5.93 -13.98
CA ALA A 79 -7.96 4.78 -14.58
C ALA A 79 -7.78 4.77 -16.12
N TRP A 80 -7.88 5.93 -16.75
CA TRP A 80 -7.67 6.06 -18.20
C TRP A 80 -6.23 5.75 -18.61
N LEU A 81 -5.23 6.32 -17.92
CA LEU A 81 -3.80 6.15 -18.21
C LEU A 81 -3.29 4.72 -17.94
N THR A 82 -3.89 4.04 -16.97
CA THR A 82 -3.60 2.62 -16.66
C THR A 82 -4.35 1.64 -17.56
N GLY A 83 -5.19 2.13 -18.48
CA GLY A 83 -5.97 1.29 -19.40
C GLY A 83 -7.18 0.60 -18.77
N LYS A 84 -7.55 0.95 -17.53
CA LYS A 84 -8.76 0.43 -16.87
C LYS A 84 -10.03 1.04 -17.49
N SER A 85 -11.16 0.36 -17.33
CA SER A 85 -12.46 0.84 -17.82
C SER A 85 -12.89 2.10 -17.08
N VAL A 86 -12.79 3.26 -17.74
CA VAL A 86 -13.24 4.55 -17.19
C VAL A 86 -14.73 4.54 -16.88
N ARG A 87 -15.53 3.83 -17.67
CA ARG A 87 -16.97 3.70 -17.43
C ARG A 87 -17.26 2.97 -16.13
N ASN A 88 -16.62 1.83 -15.91
CA ASN A 88 -16.82 1.06 -14.68
C ASN A 88 -16.30 1.88 -13.50
N PHE A 89 -15.12 2.51 -13.65
CA PHE A 89 -14.55 3.38 -12.64
C PHE A 89 -15.52 4.51 -12.23
N ALA A 90 -16.14 5.19 -13.21
CA ALA A 90 -17.09 6.27 -12.96
C ALA A 90 -18.36 5.79 -12.22
N LEU A 91 -18.73 4.51 -12.35
CA LEU A 91 -19.85 3.91 -11.61
C LEU A 91 -19.44 3.44 -10.21
N GLY A 92 -18.23 2.90 -10.06
CA GLY A 92 -17.74 2.37 -8.79
C GLY A 92 -17.21 3.44 -7.83
N PHE A 93 -16.53 4.45 -8.34
CA PHE A 93 -15.90 5.50 -7.54
C PHE A 93 -16.88 6.25 -6.62
N PRO A 94 -18.11 6.64 -7.05
CA PRO A 94 -19.10 7.25 -6.16
C PRO A 94 -19.47 6.36 -4.97
N LEU A 95 -19.55 5.04 -5.16
CA LEU A 95 -19.86 4.10 -4.08
C LEU A 95 -18.71 4.00 -3.09
N VAL A 96 -17.47 3.87 -3.59
CA VAL A 96 -16.27 3.84 -2.74
C VAL A 96 -16.16 5.14 -1.96
N TYR A 97 -16.31 6.30 -2.62
CA TYR A 97 -16.27 7.61 -1.97
C TYR A 97 -17.38 7.76 -0.93
N GLY A 98 -18.60 7.31 -1.22
CA GLY A 98 -19.72 7.33 -0.28
C GLY A 98 -19.43 6.50 0.98
N LEU A 99 -18.88 5.29 0.84
CA LEU A 99 -18.46 4.47 1.97
C LEU A 99 -17.33 5.12 2.77
N THR A 100 -16.35 5.73 2.09
CA THR A 100 -15.29 6.50 2.74
C THR A 100 -15.83 7.71 3.50
N LEU A 101 -16.84 8.41 2.97
CA LEU A 101 -17.51 9.51 3.69
C LEU A 101 -18.19 9.02 4.97
N VAL A 102 -18.90 7.89 4.92
CA VAL A 102 -19.47 7.28 6.13
C VAL A 102 -18.38 7.00 7.15
N ALA A 103 -17.25 6.43 6.73
CA ALA A 103 -16.10 6.19 7.58
C ALA A 103 -15.55 7.48 8.22
N LEU A 104 -15.39 8.55 7.43
CA LEU A 104 -14.89 9.84 7.90
C LEU A 104 -15.84 10.50 8.90
N VAL A 105 -17.15 10.46 8.65
CA VAL A 105 -18.17 10.98 9.56
C VAL A 105 -18.17 10.19 10.87
N VAL A 106 -18.12 8.86 10.83
CA VAL A 106 -18.06 8.03 12.04
C VAL A 106 -16.79 8.31 12.83
N ALA A 107 -15.63 8.37 12.16
CA ALA A 107 -14.33 8.64 12.78
C ALA A 107 -14.25 10.03 13.42
N GLY A 108 -14.94 11.03 12.87
CA GLY A 108 -14.98 12.38 13.41
C GLY A 108 -15.84 12.56 14.68
N SER A 109 -16.63 11.54 15.05
CA SER A 109 -17.39 11.55 16.30
C SER A 109 -16.50 11.66 17.54
N ALA A 110 -16.99 12.29 18.61
CA ALA A 110 -16.26 12.39 19.87
C ALA A 110 -15.89 11.00 20.44
N GLN A 111 -16.79 10.04 20.31
CA GLN A 111 -16.62 8.68 20.81
C GLN A 111 -15.49 7.97 20.07
N ALA A 112 -15.50 8.01 18.73
CA ALA A 112 -14.45 7.39 17.91
C ALA A 112 -13.06 7.99 18.19
N ARG A 113 -12.99 9.32 18.32
CA ARG A 113 -11.75 10.02 18.72
C ARG A 113 -11.29 9.62 20.12
N GLY A 114 -12.21 9.38 21.06
CA GLY A 114 -11.91 8.90 22.40
C GLY A 114 -11.25 7.53 22.44
N PHE A 115 -11.55 6.65 21.48
CA PHE A 115 -10.87 5.35 21.32
C PHE A 115 -9.53 5.44 20.58
N GLY A 116 -9.13 6.63 20.11
CA GLY A 116 -7.92 6.81 19.31
C GLY A 116 -7.96 6.10 17.97
N LEU A 117 -9.17 5.87 17.42
CA LEU A 117 -9.37 5.22 16.13
C LEU A 117 -9.40 6.29 15.03
N GLU A 118 -8.47 6.19 14.10
CA GLU A 118 -8.41 7.11 12.97
C GLU A 118 -9.36 6.72 11.83
N ALA A 119 -9.68 7.69 10.97
CA ALA A 119 -10.53 7.51 9.79
C ALA A 119 -10.10 6.36 8.89
N VAL A 120 -8.81 6.08 8.85
CA VAL A 120 -8.19 4.96 8.13
C VAL A 120 -8.71 3.60 8.61
N ILE A 121 -8.84 3.38 9.91
CA ILE A 121 -9.39 2.11 10.44
C ILE A 121 -10.85 1.99 10.05
N PHE A 122 -11.66 3.03 10.29
CA PHE A 122 -13.08 2.98 9.96
C PHE A 122 -13.31 2.73 8.48
N SER A 123 -12.46 3.31 7.62
CA SER A 123 -12.49 3.09 6.17
C SER A 123 -12.28 1.61 5.84
N LEU A 124 -11.25 0.98 6.43
CA LEU A 124 -11.00 -0.45 6.26
C LEU A 124 -12.16 -1.31 6.81
N LEU A 125 -12.59 -1.06 8.04
CA LEU A 125 -13.63 -1.85 8.71
C LEU A 125 -14.96 -1.82 7.97
N ILE A 126 -15.37 -0.65 7.46
CA ILE A 126 -16.58 -0.52 6.64
C ILE A 126 -16.43 -1.30 5.34
N GLY A 127 -15.28 -1.21 4.67
CA GLY A 127 -15.00 -2.01 3.48
C GLY A 127 -15.10 -3.52 3.74
N LEU A 128 -14.46 -3.99 4.82
CA LEU A 128 -14.48 -5.40 5.24
C LEU A 128 -15.89 -5.88 5.56
N LEU A 129 -16.65 -5.08 6.31
CA LEU A 129 -18.03 -5.37 6.65
C LEU A 129 -18.88 -5.50 5.39
N VAL A 130 -18.76 -4.57 4.45
CA VAL A 130 -19.52 -4.61 3.21
C VAL A 130 -19.18 -5.85 2.39
N SER A 131 -17.89 -6.14 2.18
CA SER A 131 -17.43 -7.27 1.36
C SER A 131 -17.81 -8.63 1.94
N ASN A 132 -17.70 -8.80 3.25
CA ASN A 132 -17.91 -10.11 3.89
C ASN A 132 -19.37 -10.36 4.30
N VAL A 133 -20.21 -9.32 4.42
CA VAL A 133 -21.64 -9.46 4.78
C VAL A 133 -22.54 -9.46 3.54
N PHE A 134 -22.36 -8.49 2.63
CA PHE A 134 -23.25 -8.33 1.47
C PHE A 134 -22.69 -8.94 0.19
N GLY A 135 -21.40 -9.29 0.20
CA GLY A 135 -20.68 -9.61 -1.02
C GLY A 135 -20.43 -8.35 -1.87
N LEU A 136 -19.57 -8.51 -2.88
CA LEU A 136 -19.28 -7.45 -3.83
C LEU A 136 -19.48 -7.97 -5.24
N PRO A 137 -20.30 -7.30 -6.08
CA PRO A 137 -20.48 -7.71 -7.46
C PRO A 137 -19.18 -7.52 -8.26
N ASP A 138 -18.92 -8.41 -9.22
CA ASP A 138 -17.65 -8.45 -9.95
C ASP A 138 -17.34 -7.14 -10.68
N TRP A 139 -18.37 -6.46 -11.19
CA TRP A 139 -18.20 -5.17 -11.85
C TRP A 139 -17.65 -4.10 -10.90
N LEU A 140 -18.01 -4.13 -9.61
CA LEU A 140 -17.51 -3.18 -8.61
C LEU A 140 -16.10 -3.57 -8.17
N ARG A 141 -15.83 -4.87 -7.97
CA ARG A 141 -14.46 -5.37 -7.67
C ARG A 141 -13.46 -4.93 -8.74
N ALA A 142 -13.84 -5.00 -10.01
CA ALA A 142 -12.99 -4.59 -11.13
C ALA A 142 -12.68 -3.07 -11.17
N THR A 143 -13.36 -2.26 -10.36
CA THR A 143 -13.16 -0.80 -10.30
C THR A 143 -12.27 -0.37 -9.14
N LEU A 144 -11.99 -1.26 -8.20
CA LEU A 144 -11.18 -0.95 -7.04
C LEU A 144 -9.73 -0.72 -7.50
N THR A 145 -9.17 0.42 -7.08
CA THR A 145 -7.83 0.88 -7.47
C THR A 145 -7.01 1.19 -6.22
N THR A 146 -6.92 0.20 -5.34
CA THR A 146 -6.23 0.28 -4.06
C THR A 146 -4.80 0.82 -4.19
N GLU A 147 -3.95 0.17 -5.01
CA GLU A 147 -2.53 0.54 -5.11
C GLU A 147 -2.35 1.96 -5.64
N LEU A 148 -3.12 2.36 -6.66
CA LEU A 148 -3.10 3.70 -7.21
C LEU A 148 -3.37 4.74 -6.11
N PHE A 149 -4.41 4.54 -5.29
CA PHE A 149 -4.79 5.47 -4.23
C PHE A 149 -3.74 5.56 -3.12
N VAL A 150 -3.22 4.41 -2.65
CA VAL A 150 -2.13 4.38 -1.65
C VAL A 150 -0.92 5.14 -2.19
N LYS A 151 -0.48 4.82 -3.41
CA LYS A 151 0.76 5.39 -3.96
C LYS A 151 0.62 6.89 -4.26
N ILE A 152 -0.56 7.39 -4.66
CA ILE A 152 -0.81 8.85 -4.77
C ILE A 152 -0.65 9.52 -3.41
N GLY A 153 -1.29 8.96 -2.37
CA GLY A 153 -1.12 9.47 -1.00
C GLY A 153 0.35 9.44 -0.56
N LEU A 154 1.10 8.40 -0.91
CA LEU A 154 2.53 8.33 -0.61
C LEU A 154 3.34 9.42 -1.31
N VAL A 155 3.09 9.72 -2.58
CA VAL A 155 3.78 10.84 -3.27
C VAL A 155 3.48 12.17 -2.56
N LEU A 156 2.22 12.40 -2.17
CA LEU A 156 1.83 13.58 -1.41
C LEU A 156 2.46 13.64 -0.01
N LEU A 157 2.62 12.49 0.66
CA LEU A 157 3.33 12.43 1.94
C LEU A 157 4.76 13.00 1.81
N GLY A 158 5.40 12.84 0.64
CA GLY A 158 6.72 13.41 0.35
C GLY A 158 6.80 14.92 0.56
N THR A 159 5.70 15.66 0.36
CA THR A 159 5.66 17.13 0.58
C THR A 159 5.74 17.51 2.07
N SER A 160 5.55 16.53 2.97
CA SER A 160 5.56 16.72 4.42
C SER A 160 6.77 16.08 5.12
N VAL A 161 7.66 15.44 4.35
CA VAL A 161 8.88 14.80 4.87
C VAL A 161 10.10 15.61 4.43
N ILE A 162 10.94 15.98 5.39
CA ILE A 162 12.18 16.70 5.11
C ILE A 162 13.19 15.72 4.49
N PHE A 163 13.88 16.14 3.43
CA PHE A 163 14.80 15.28 2.71
C PHE A 163 15.94 14.72 3.60
N THR A 164 16.43 15.50 4.56
CA THR A 164 17.45 15.04 5.53
C THR A 164 16.95 13.89 6.40
N ASP A 165 15.65 13.88 6.75
CA ASP A 165 15.05 12.78 7.49
C ASP A 165 14.99 11.52 6.62
N ILE A 166 14.72 11.67 5.31
CA ILE A 166 14.78 10.57 4.35
C ILE A 166 16.19 9.98 4.28
N LEU A 167 17.23 10.80 4.22
CA LEU A 167 18.62 10.29 4.19
C LEU A 167 18.98 9.54 5.49
N LYS A 168 18.64 10.10 6.64
CA LYS A 168 18.97 9.50 7.94
C LYS A 168 18.17 8.21 8.18
N ALA A 169 16.84 8.29 8.10
CA ALA A 169 15.98 7.13 8.33
C ALA A 169 16.09 6.10 7.20
N GLY A 170 16.34 6.54 5.97
CA GLY A 170 16.48 5.68 4.80
C GLY A 170 17.76 4.85 4.83
N SER A 171 18.88 5.43 5.28
CA SER A 171 20.15 4.67 5.45
C SER A 171 20.02 3.61 6.54
N LEU A 172 19.48 3.96 7.71
CA LEU A 172 19.17 3.00 8.77
C LEU A 172 18.15 1.95 8.29
N GLY A 173 17.12 2.38 7.58
CA GLY A 173 16.10 1.52 6.99
C GLY A 173 16.67 0.55 5.96
N LEU A 174 17.68 0.94 5.18
CA LEU A 174 18.35 0.06 4.21
C LEU A 174 19.20 -0.99 4.92
N VAL A 175 19.92 -0.62 5.97
CA VAL A 175 20.66 -1.59 6.81
C VAL A 175 19.68 -2.58 7.44
N GLN A 176 18.59 -2.09 8.03
CA GLN A 176 17.53 -2.95 8.56
C GLN A 176 16.97 -3.87 7.48
N ALA A 177 16.58 -3.33 6.32
CA ALA A 177 16.00 -4.09 5.24
C ALA A 177 16.93 -5.19 4.73
N LEU A 178 18.23 -4.93 4.58
CA LEU A 178 19.20 -5.96 4.17
C LEU A 178 19.25 -7.11 5.17
N VAL A 179 19.36 -6.82 6.47
CA VAL A 179 19.46 -7.87 7.49
C VAL A 179 18.13 -8.64 7.62
N VAL A 180 17.00 -7.93 7.65
CA VAL A 180 15.66 -8.54 7.76
C VAL A 180 15.34 -9.38 6.53
N VAL A 181 15.49 -8.82 5.32
CA VAL A 181 15.19 -9.54 4.08
C VAL A 181 16.01 -10.82 4.00
N LEU A 182 17.33 -10.77 4.22
CA LEU A 182 18.18 -11.96 4.12
C LEU A 182 17.84 -13.01 5.17
N SER A 183 17.64 -12.60 6.43
CA SER A 183 17.34 -13.53 7.53
C SER A 183 15.95 -14.18 7.38
N VAL A 184 14.93 -13.38 7.09
CA VAL A 184 13.54 -13.84 6.94
C VAL A 184 13.40 -14.68 5.67
N TRP A 185 14.01 -14.26 4.55
CA TRP A 185 13.95 -15.01 3.30
C TRP A 185 14.57 -16.40 3.48
N TYR A 186 15.76 -16.48 4.08
CA TYR A 186 16.43 -17.75 4.33
C TYR A 186 15.61 -18.64 5.27
N PHE A 187 15.10 -18.09 6.38
CA PHE A 187 14.28 -18.84 7.33
C PHE A 187 12.99 -19.38 6.67
N ALA A 188 12.29 -18.54 5.90
CA ALA A 188 11.08 -18.91 5.19
C ALA A 188 11.35 -20.00 4.14
N PHE A 189 12.43 -19.86 3.36
CA PHE A 189 12.86 -20.85 2.39
C PHE A 189 13.18 -22.19 3.05
N TRP A 190 14.01 -22.19 4.10
CA TRP A 190 14.34 -23.38 4.88
C TRP A 190 13.09 -24.06 5.46
N LEU A 191 12.17 -23.28 6.02
CA LEU A 191 10.95 -23.81 6.63
C LEU A 191 10.01 -24.43 5.59
N CYS A 192 9.83 -23.78 4.43
CA CYS A 192 9.04 -24.32 3.32
C CYS A 192 9.61 -25.66 2.83
N ARG A 193 10.94 -25.75 2.67
CA ARG A 193 11.63 -27.01 2.29
C ARG A 193 11.42 -28.10 3.34
N LYS A 194 11.52 -27.76 4.63
CA LYS A 194 11.28 -28.70 5.74
C LYS A 194 9.83 -29.21 5.75
N LEU A 195 8.87 -28.35 5.46
CA LEU A 195 7.44 -28.70 5.37
C LEU A 195 7.06 -29.35 4.03
N LYS A 196 8.02 -29.55 3.11
CA LYS A 196 7.81 -30.13 1.78
C LYS A 196 6.76 -29.36 0.98
N VAL A 197 6.80 -28.03 1.06
CA VAL A 197 6.09 -27.12 0.15
C VAL A 197 6.78 -27.19 -1.22
N ASP A 198 6.02 -27.09 -2.31
CA ASP A 198 6.61 -27.13 -3.66
C ASP A 198 7.55 -25.94 -3.91
N ASP A 199 8.44 -26.07 -4.89
CA ASP A 199 9.52 -25.11 -5.13
C ASP A 199 9.01 -23.72 -5.52
N GLU A 200 7.96 -23.65 -6.34
CA GLU A 200 7.38 -22.38 -6.76
C GLU A 200 6.74 -21.64 -5.57
N LEU A 201 5.90 -22.33 -4.79
CA LEU A 201 5.33 -21.74 -3.57
C LEU A 201 6.42 -21.37 -2.56
N THR A 202 7.46 -22.19 -2.42
CA THR A 202 8.59 -21.92 -1.53
C THR A 202 9.26 -20.59 -1.88
N MET A 203 9.57 -20.37 -3.16
CA MET A 203 10.18 -19.11 -3.62
C MET A 203 9.23 -17.93 -3.44
N MET A 204 7.96 -18.08 -3.83
CA MET A 204 6.97 -16.99 -3.69
C MET A 204 6.70 -16.62 -2.22
N ILE A 205 6.58 -17.60 -1.32
CA ILE A 205 6.37 -17.39 0.12
C ILE A 205 7.60 -16.71 0.72
N ALA A 206 8.80 -17.24 0.46
CA ALA A 206 10.04 -16.68 1.00
C ALA A 206 10.23 -15.23 0.56
N SER A 207 10.02 -14.92 -0.72
CA SER A 207 10.08 -13.54 -1.23
C SER A 207 8.96 -12.65 -0.71
N GLY A 208 7.73 -13.17 -0.63
CA GLY A 208 6.58 -12.41 -0.15
C GLY A 208 6.76 -11.93 1.29
N VAL A 209 7.06 -12.86 2.20
CA VAL A 209 7.14 -12.59 3.65
C VAL A 209 8.38 -11.77 4.08
N SER A 210 9.39 -11.65 3.21
CA SER A 210 10.67 -11.02 3.56
C SER A 210 10.89 -9.64 2.94
N ILE A 211 10.17 -9.29 1.86
CA ILE A 211 10.40 -8.05 1.09
C ILE A 211 9.17 -7.13 1.19
N CYS A 212 8.24 -7.25 0.26
CA CYS A 212 7.10 -6.33 0.14
C CYS A 212 5.78 -7.05 -0.12
N GLY A 213 5.70 -8.34 0.24
CA GLY A 213 4.50 -9.15 0.11
C GLY A 213 4.09 -9.39 -1.33
N VAL A 214 3.00 -8.76 -1.74
CA VAL A 214 2.33 -9.00 -3.03
C VAL A 214 3.27 -8.72 -4.20
N SER A 215 3.92 -7.56 -4.23
CA SER A 215 4.79 -7.19 -5.36
C SER A 215 6.01 -8.10 -5.46
N ALA A 216 6.53 -8.59 -4.32
CA ALA A 216 7.62 -9.57 -4.28
C ALA A 216 7.16 -10.94 -4.80
N ALA A 217 5.99 -11.42 -4.38
CA ALA A 217 5.42 -12.67 -4.88
C ALA A 217 5.18 -12.62 -6.40
N ILE A 218 4.65 -11.50 -6.92
CA ILE A 218 4.42 -11.28 -8.37
C ILE A 218 5.76 -11.24 -9.12
N ALA A 219 6.76 -10.50 -8.62
CA ALA A 219 8.07 -10.41 -9.25
C ALA A 219 8.77 -11.77 -9.28
N THR A 220 8.72 -12.51 -8.17
CA THR A 220 9.26 -13.87 -8.06
C THR A 220 8.54 -14.84 -8.99
N SER A 221 7.21 -14.83 -9.02
CA SER A 221 6.41 -15.65 -9.92
C SER A 221 6.75 -15.38 -11.39
N GLY A 222 6.89 -14.11 -11.78
CA GLY A 222 7.33 -13.75 -13.12
C GLY A 222 8.76 -14.21 -13.43
N ALA A 223 9.68 -14.12 -12.48
CA ALA A 223 11.07 -14.54 -12.63
C ALA A 223 11.22 -16.06 -12.76
N ILE A 224 10.37 -16.85 -12.11
CA ILE A 224 10.42 -18.32 -12.12
C ILE A 224 9.40 -18.97 -13.06
N LYS A 225 8.61 -18.16 -13.79
CA LYS A 225 7.43 -18.58 -14.58
C LYS A 225 6.44 -19.44 -13.77
N GLY A 226 6.21 -19.06 -12.51
CA GLY A 226 5.39 -19.83 -11.58
C GLY A 226 3.90 -19.80 -11.90
N ASP A 227 3.17 -20.80 -11.41
CA ASP A 227 1.74 -20.95 -11.65
C ASP A 227 0.90 -19.79 -11.08
N ALA A 228 -0.09 -19.32 -11.86
CA ALA A 228 -0.92 -18.19 -11.50
C ALA A 228 -1.82 -18.46 -10.28
N LYS A 229 -2.31 -19.70 -10.10
CA LYS A 229 -3.13 -20.06 -8.93
C LYS A 229 -2.31 -20.06 -7.65
N LYS A 230 -1.07 -20.57 -7.72
CA LYS A 230 -0.11 -20.49 -6.61
C LYS A 230 0.22 -19.05 -6.24
N LEU A 231 0.44 -18.20 -7.24
CA LEU A 231 0.63 -16.76 -7.02
C LEU A 231 -0.57 -16.13 -6.31
N SER A 232 -1.79 -16.35 -6.82
CA SER A 232 -3.02 -15.85 -6.19
C SER A 232 -3.17 -16.31 -4.74
N TYR A 233 -2.76 -17.55 -4.44
CA TYR A 233 -2.77 -18.07 -3.07
C TYR A 233 -1.78 -17.34 -2.16
N VAL A 234 -0.53 -17.13 -2.60
CA VAL A 234 0.46 -16.38 -1.81
C VAL A 234 0.03 -14.94 -1.59
N ILE A 235 -0.54 -14.28 -2.61
CA ILE A 235 -1.11 -12.93 -2.49
C ILE A 235 -2.20 -12.91 -1.40
N SER A 236 -3.07 -13.91 -1.39
CA SER A 236 -4.14 -14.03 -0.38
C SER A 236 -3.56 -14.18 1.03
N LEU A 237 -2.55 -15.03 1.21
CA LEU A 237 -1.86 -15.19 2.50
C LEU A 237 -1.26 -13.88 3.01
N VAL A 238 -0.59 -13.12 2.12
CA VAL A 238 -0.02 -11.81 2.43
C VAL A 238 -1.11 -10.84 2.90
N LEU A 239 -2.16 -10.66 2.11
CA LEU A 239 -3.22 -9.68 2.38
C LEU A 239 -3.95 -9.98 3.70
N ILE A 240 -4.32 -11.25 3.91
CA ILE A 240 -5.01 -11.67 5.12
C ILE A 240 -4.14 -11.54 6.35
N THR A 241 -2.84 -11.82 6.26
CA THR A 241 -1.94 -11.72 7.41
C THR A 241 -1.63 -10.26 7.73
N ALA A 242 -1.55 -9.40 6.70
CA ALA A 242 -1.27 -7.98 6.87
C ALA A 242 -2.38 -7.24 7.63
N ILE A 243 -3.66 -7.60 7.46
CA ILE A 243 -4.79 -6.88 8.07
C ILE A 243 -4.79 -6.96 9.61
N PRO A 244 -4.69 -8.14 10.26
CA PRO A 244 -4.57 -8.23 11.70
C PRO A 244 -3.30 -7.53 12.19
N MET A 245 -2.17 -7.72 11.52
CA MET A 245 -0.91 -7.06 11.89
C MET A 245 -1.04 -5.54 11.88
N MET A 246 -1.77 -5.01 10.90
CA MET A 246 -2.00 -3.59 10.73
C MET A 246 -2.59 -2.93 11.98
N ILE A 247 -3.46 -3.66 12.67
CA ILE A 247 -4.17 -3.20 13.88
C ILE A 247 -3.40 -3.60 15.12
N VAL A 248 -3.00 -4.87 15.23
CA VAL A 248 -2.40 -5.45 16.44
C VAL A 248 -1.03 -4.87 16.75
N MET A 249 -0.17 -4.66 15.75
CA MET A 249 1.20 -4.21 15.98
C MET A 249 1.30 -2.79 16.57
N PRO A 250 0.54 -1.77 16.11
CA PRO A 250 0.47 -0.47 16.78
C PRO A 250 0.11 -0.56 18.27
N TYR A 251 -0.89 -1.37 18.64
CA TYR A 251 -1.27 -1.53 20.04
C TYR A 251 -0.21 -2.30 20.85
N ALA A 252 0.40 -3.32 20.25
CA ALA A 252 1.51 -4.04 20.86
C ALA A 252 2.71 -3.10 21.13
N ALA A 253 3.03 -2.20 20.19
CA ALA A 253 4.10 -1.22 20.35
C ALA A 253 3.82 -0.24 21.50
N ARG A 254 2.57 0.24 21.63
CA ARG A 254 2.15 1.07 22.76
C ARG A 254 2.28 0.32 24.10
N TRP A 255 1.86 -0.94 24.14
CA TRP A 255 1.96 -1.77 25.34
C TRP A 255 3.41 -2.03 25.77
N LEU A 256 4.30 -2.21 24.79
CA LEU A 256 5.75 -2.35 25.01
C LEU A 256 6.46 -1.02 25.31
N GLY A 257 5.76 0.12 25.26
CA GLY A 257 6.34 1.44 25.52
C GLY A 257 7.39 1.89 24.48
N LEU A 258 7.26 1.44 23.23
CA LEU A 258 8.22 1.76 22.18
C LEU A 258 8.09 3.22 21.72
N SER A 259 9.22 3.84 21.34
CA SER A 259 9.21 5.16 20.69
C SER A 259 8.55 5.09 19.31
N GLN A 260 8.15 6.24 18.75
CA GLN A 260 7.55 6.28 17.42
C GLN A 260 8.56 5.91 16.32
N GLU A 261 9.85 6.18 16.53
CA GLU A 261 10.95 5.84 15.64
C GLU A 261 11.11 4.32 15.55
N VAL A 262 11.25 3.64 16.70
CA VAL A 262 11.34 2.17 16.76
C VAL A 262 10.06 1.53 16.24
N THR A 263 8.90 2.05 16.64
CA THR A 263 7.60 1.53 16.19
C THR A 263 7.47 1.68 14.68
N GLY A 264 7.80 2.84 14.12
CA GLY A 264 7.77 3.08 12.69
C GLY A 264 8.69 2.11 11.94
N ALA A 265 9.94 1.96 12.40
CA ALA A 265 10.89 1.02 11.79
C ALA A 265 10.41 -0.43 11.88
N TRP A 266 9.80 -0.83 12.99
CA TRP A 266 9.25 -2.17 13.17
C TRP A 266 8.06 -2.43 12.24
N LEU A 267 7.09 -1.51 12.17
CA LEU A 267 5.95 -1.61 11.27
C LEU A 267 6.38 -1.65 9.80
N GLY A 268 7.29 -0.74 9.41
CA GLY A 268 7.81 -0.63 8.05
C GLY A 268 8.59 -1.86 7.58
N GLY A 269 9.33 -2.52 8.49
CA GLY A 269 10.12 -3.70 8.16
C GLY A 269 9.35 -5.02 8.14
N SER A 270 8.21 -5.10 8.84
CA SER A 270 7.51 -6.38 9.07
C SER A 270 6.14 -6.51 8.40
N ILE A 271 5.42 -5.41 8.16
CA ILE A 271 4.09 -5.49 7.52
C ILE A 271 4.26 -5.57 6.00
N ASP A 272 3.75 -6.65 5.39
CA ASP A 272 4.04 -7.02 4.00
C ASP A 272 3.20 -6.30 2.93
N THR A 273 2.61 -5.15 3.26
CA THR A 273 1.99 -4.29 2.24
C THR A 273 2.21 -2.83 2.59
N THR A 274 2.54 -2.01 1.59
CA THR A 274 2.76 -0.58 1.83
C THR A 274 1.50 0.12 2.34
N GLY A 275 0.31 -0.29 1.86
CA GLY A 275 -0.96 0.21 2.37
C GLY A 275 -1.12 -0.05 3.88
N ALA A 276 -0.97 -1.30 4.32
CA ALA A 276 -1.11 -1.63 5.73
C ALA A 276 -0.04 -0.93 6.61
N VAL A 277 1.20 -0.81 6.13
CA VAL A 277 2.24 -0.04 6.85
C VAL A 277 1.81 1.40 7.09
N VAL A 278 1.30 2.06 6.05
CA VAL A 278 0.81 3.45 6.14
C VAL A 278 -0.34 3.53 7.14
N ALA A 279 -1.29 2.60 7.08
CA ALA A 279 -2.41 2.58 8.02
C ALA A 279 -1.93 2.44 9.47
N SER A 280 -1.06 1.47 9.75
CA SER A 280 -0.47 1.27 11.07
C SER A 280 0.36 2.47 11.54
N GLY A 281 1.15 3.06 10.64
CA GLY A 281 1.96 4.22 10.95
C GLY A 281 1.09 5.43 11.33
N THR A 282 0.01 5.66 10.58
CA THR A 282 -0.94 6.76 10.88
C THR A 282 -1.55 6.56 12.27
N LEU A 283 -1.93 5.32 12.63
CA LEU A 283 -2.47 4.98 13.96
C LEU A 283 -1.52 5.19 15.13
N VAL A 284 -0.21 5.23 14.89
CA VAL A 284 0.78 5.48 15.93
C VAL A 284 1.08 6.97 16.03
N GLY A 285 1.25 7.65 14.89
CA GLY A 285 1.49 9.08 14.83
C GLY A 285 2.34 9.50 13.61
N GLU A 286 2.54 10.80 13.45
CA GLU A 286 3.23 11.35 12.27
C GLU A 286 4.67 10.85 12.14
N THR A 287 5.42 10.77 13.23
CA THR A 287 6.81 10.28 13.19
C THR A 287 6.84 8.81 12.78
N ALA A 288 5.98 7.98 13.37
CA ALA A 288 5.87 6.57 13.01
C ALA A 288 5.46 6.37 11.55
N LEU A 289 4.50 7.15 11.03
CA LEU A 289 4.11 7.13 9.61
C LEU A 289 5.28 7.46 8.68
N LYS A 290 6.05 8.51 9.00
CA LYS A 290 7.22 8.91 8.20
C LYS A 290 8.28 7.82 8.20
N ILE A 291 8.70 7.37 9.38
CA ILE A 291 9.76 6.36 9.53
C ILE A 291 9.33 5.04 8.90
N SER A 292 8.12 4.55 9.18
CA SER A 292 7.62 3.29 8.61
C SER A 292 7.54 3.32 7.09
N THR A 293 7.11 4.44 6.50
CA THR A 293 7.11 4.63 5.05
C THR A 293 8.53 4.58 4.48
N ILE A 294 9.46 5.32 5.08
CA ILE A 294 10.87 5.36 4.63
C ILE A 294 11.51 3.98 4.73
N VAL A 295 11.37 3.29 5.87
CA VAL A 295 11.90 1.93 6.05
C VAL A 295 11.28 0.95 5.04
N LYS A 296 9.96 1.02 4.81
CA LYS A 296 9.32 0.17 3.80
C LYS A 296 9.82 0.49 2.39
N PHE A 297 10.10 1.75 2.07
CA PHE A 297 10.70 2.11 0.78
C PHE A 297 12.11 1.57 0.64
N SER A 298 12.94 1.66 1.68
CA SER A 298 14.27 1.03 1.69
C SER A 298 14.19 -0.47 1.39
N GLN A 299 13.17 -1.17 1.91
CA GLN A 299 12.90 -2.57 1.59
C GLN A 299 12.41 -2.77 0.15
N ASN A 300 11.51 -1.91 -0.33
CA ASN A 300 10.99 -1.98 -1.71
C ASN A 300 12.09 -1.73 -2.76
N VAL A 301 13.10 -0.90 -2.48
CA VAL A 301 14.25 -0.66 -3.37
C VAL A 301 15.04 -1.94 -3.62
N LEU A 302 15.09 -2.86 -2.64
CA LEU A 302 15.77 -4.15 -2.77
C LEU A 302 15.03 -5.14 -3.69
N LEU A 303 13.76 -4.88 -4.03
CA LEU A 303 12.94 -5.78 -4.85
C LEU A 303 13.59 -6.10 -6.20
N GLY A 304 14.15 -5.10 -6.88
CA GLY A 304 14.78 -5.30 -8.18
C GLY A 304 16.02 -6.17 -8.10
N VAL A 305 16.83 -5.98 -7.05
CA VAL A 305 18.03 -6.79 -6.79
C VAL A 305 17.64 -8.23 -6.43
N ALA A 306 16.63 -8.40 -5.57
CA ALA A 306 16.13 -9.72 -5.18
C ALA A 306 15.55 -10.49 -6.37
N ALA A 307 14.74 -9.86 -7.22
CA ALA A 307 14.18 -10.47 -8.42
C ALA A 307 15.27 -10.94 -9.39
N PHE A 308 16.32 -10.12 -9.56
CA PHE A 308 17.48 -10.49 -10.36
C PHE A 308 18.24 -11.70 -9.78
N ALA A 309 18.49 -11.71 -8.46
CA ALA A 309 19.14 -12.84 -7.79
C ALA A 309 18.32 -14.15 -7.88
N ILE A 310 17.00 -14.06 -7.74
CA ILE A 310 16.09 -15.20 -7.87
C ILE A 310 16.09 -15.75 -9.31
N SER A 311 16.05 -14.86 -10.31
CA SER A 311 16.12 -15.25 -11.72
C SER A 311 17.44 -15.96 -12.05
N LEU A 312 18.57 -15.48 -11.52
CA LEU A 312 19.86 -16.16 -11.63
C LEU A 312 19.80 -17.54 -10.99
N TYR A 313 19.38 -17.64 -9.72
CA TYR A 313 19.28 -18.91 -9.02
C TYR A 313 18.45 -19.95 -9.80
N TRP A 314 17.26 -19.55 -10.25
CA TRP A 314 16.34 -20.43 -10.98
C TRP A 314 16.90 -20.91 -12.33
N THR A 315 17.67 -20.05 -13.01
CA THR A 315 18.32 -20.39 -14.28
C THR A 315 19.47 -21.38 -14.07
N TYR A 316 20.29 -21.17 -13.03
CA TYR A 316 21.46 -22.00 -12.76
C TYR A 316 21.15 -23.36 -12.13
N THR A 317 19.98 -23.54 -11.51
CA THR A 317 19.57 -24.85 -10.95
C THR A 317 18.99 -25.82 -12.00
N ASN A 318 19.03 -25.48 -13.30
CA ASN A 318 18.52 -26.30 -14.40
C ASN A 318 17.07 -26.76 -14.23
N HIS A 319 16.21 -25.93 -13.63
CA HIS A 319 14.78 -26.24 -13.53
C HIS A 319 14.19 -26.39 -14.94
N PRO A 320 13.30 -27.38 -15.20
CA PRO A 320 12.75 -27.62 -16.55
C PRO A 320 12.09 -26.38 -17.18
N ALA A 321 11.52 -25.50 -16.35
CA ALA A 321 10.91 -24.22 -16.76
C ALA A 321 11.93 -23.14 -17.17
N ALA A 322 13.22 -23.34 -16.89
CA ALA A 322 14.31 -22.42 -17.24
C ALA A 322 14.90 -22.67 -18.64
N GLN A 323 14.45 -23.72 -19.36
CA GLN A 323 14.99 -24.08 -20.68
C GLN A 323 14.54 -23.16 -21.82
N ASP A 324 13.56 -22.28 -21.59
CA ASP A 324 13.22 -21.23 -22.55
C ASP A 324 14.23 -20.08 -22.47
N ALA A 325 15.19 -20.09 -23.40
CA ALA A 325 16.33 -19.18 -23.51
C ALA A 325 16.01 -17.68 -23.76
N GLU A 326 14.76 -17.23 -23.65
CA GLU A 326 14.36 -15.88 -24.10
C GLU A 326 14.60 -14.73 -23.10
N GLN A 327 14.93 -15.00 -21.84
CA GLN A 327 15.31 -13.92 -20.90
C GLN A 327 16.49 -14.32 -20.02
N LYS A 328 17.70 -14.13 -20.55
CA LYS A 328 18.89 -14.08 -19.70
C LYS A 328 18.68 -12.95 -18.66
N PRO A 329 18.98 -13.18 -17.37
CA PRO A 329 18.84 -12.16 -16.35
C PRO A 329 19.70 -10.95 -16.73
N THR A 330 19.05 -9.84 -17.05
CA THR A 330 19.70 -8.59 -17.45
C THR A 330 19.53 -7.56 -16.33
N LEU A 331 20.51 -6.68 -16.15
CA LEU A 331 20.44 -5.60 -15.15
C LEU A 331 19.21 -4.67 -15.34
N ALA A 332 18.62 -4.67 -16.54
CA ALA A 332 17.35 -3.99 -16.83
C ALA A 332 16.21 -4.41 -15.87
N ILE A 333 16.19 -5.68 -15.42
CA ILE A 333 15.19 -6.21 -14.48
C ILE A 333 15.18 -5.39 -13.17
N ILE A 334 16.34 -4.93 -12.71
CA ILE A 334 16.44 -4.13 -11.48
C ILE A 334 15.63 -2.84 -11.63
N TRP A 335 15.79 -2.15 -12.76
CA TRP A 335 15.04 -0.93 -13.05
C TRP A 335 13.56 -1.21 -13.33
N GLU A 336 13.25 -2.25 -14.07
CA GLU A 336 11.87 -2.66 -14.37
C GLU A 336 11.07 -3.01 -13.11
N ARG A 337 11.71 -3.58 -12.09
CA ARG A 337 11.07 -3.93 -10.81
C ARG A 337 11.19 -2.87 -9.72
N PHE A 338 12.05 -1.86 -9.90
CA PHE A 338 12.15 -0.75 -8.97
C PHE A 338 10.81 0.00 -8.84
N PRO A 339 10.33 0.34 -7.64
CA PRO A 339 9.05 1.04 -7.44
C PRO A 339 9.15 2.52 -7.84
N LYS A 340 8.60 2.90 -9.01
CA LYS A 340 8.84 4.27 -9.55
C LYS A 340 8.13 5.36 -8.74
N PHE A 341 7.08 5.04 -8.01
CA PHE A 341 6.38 5.99 -7.14
C PHE A 341 7.28 6.52 -6.00
N VAL A 342 8.32 5.75 -5.59
CA VAL A 342 9.33 6.20 -4.61
C VAL A 342 10.10 7.41 -5.15
N LEU A 343 10.35 7.47 -6.46
CA LEU A 343 10.99 8.65 -7.08
C LEU A 343 10.09 9.88 -6.98
N GLY A 344 8.77 9.72 -7.15
CA GLY A 344 7.80 10.79 -6.97
C GLY A 344 7.80 11.32 -5.54
N PHE A 345 7.83 10.43 -4.54
CA PHE A 345 7.95 10.80 -3.13
C PHE A 345 9.24 11.58 -2.84
N VAL A 346 10.39 11.08 -3.31
CA VAL A 346 11.68 11.75 -3.11
C VAL A 346 11.74 13.10 -3.82
N ALA A 347 11.21 13.20 -5.05
CA ALA A 347 11.15 14.43 -5.81
C ALA A 347 10.26 15.48 -5.12
N ALA A 348 9.10 15.07 -4.59
CA ALA A 348 8.23 15.94 -3.80
C ALA A 348 8.95 16.45 -2.54
N SER A 349 9.67 15.58 -1.83
CA SER A 349 10.45 15.99 -0.66
C SER A 349 11.58 16.96 -1.00
N LEU A 350 12.33 16.72 -2.09
CA LEU A 350 13.38 17.62 -2.56
C LEU A 350 12.83 19.00 -2.91
N LEU A 351 11.70 19.05 -3.65
CA LEU A 351 11.03 20.29 -4.02
C LEU A 351 10.65 21.11 -2.77
N PHE A 352 10.00 20.46 -1.79
CA PHE A 352 9.54 21.12 -0.57
C PHE A 352 10.66 21.43 0.43
N SER A 353 11.78 20.72 0.38
CA SER A 353 12.92 20.92 1.29
C SER A 353 13.89 22.00 0.80
N PHE A 354 14.09 22.14 -0.52
CA PHE A 354 15.18 22.96 -1.06
C PHE A 354 14.77 23.99 -2.11
N VAL A 355 13.62 23.83 -2.78
CA VAL A 355 13.24 24.68 -3.90
C VAL A 355 12.19 25.71 -3.50
N LEU A 356 11.18 25.30 -2.73
CA LEU A 356 10.08 26.18 -2.33
C LEU A 356 10.47 27.06 -1.14
N ALA A 357 10.09 28.33 -1.20
CA ALA A 357 10.23 29.25 -0.08
C ALA A 357 9.32 28.82 1.09
N PRO A 358 9.73 29.07 2.36
CA PRO A 358 8.96 28.67 3.54
C PRO A 358 7.48 29.12 3.51
N ALA A 359 7.23 30.37 3.10
CA ALA A 359 5.87 30.92 3.00
C ALA A 359 4.99 30.15 2.00
N THR A 360 5.55 29.73 0.86
CA THR A 360 4.83 28.93 -0.15
C THR A 360 4.52 27.54 0.39
N THR A 361 5.49 26.91 1.06
CA THR A 361 5.32 25.60 1.68
C THR A 361 4.23 25.63 2.75
N GLU A 362 4.23 26.61 3.64
CA GLU A 362 3.21 26.76 4.69
C GLU A 362 1.80 26.94 4.10
N ALA A 363 1.67 27.71 3.02
CA ALA A 363 0.38 27.96 2.37
C ALA A 363 -0.28 26.70 1.78
N VAL A 364 0.51 25.75 1.24
CA VAL A 364 -0.03 24.58 0.53
C VAL A 364 0.00 23.28 1.34
N LYS A 365 0.87 23.19 2.36
CA LYS A 365 1.11 21.95 3.12
C LYS A 365 -0.15 21.39 3.78
N GLY A 366 -1.02 22.25 4.31
CA GLY A 366 -2.28 21.82 4.94
C GLY A 366 -3.23 21.13 3.96
N GLY A 367 -3.43 21.72 2.77
CA GLY A 367 -4.27 21.15 1.72
C GLY A 367 -3.73 19.83 1.18
N LEU A 368 -2.41 19.77 0.91
CA LEU A 368 -1.75 18.55 0.44
C LEU A 368 -1.83 17.41 1.47
N LYS A 369 -1.67 17.72 2.76
CA LYS A 369 -1.85 16.74 3.85
C LYS A 369 -3.30 16.24 3.95
N SER A 370 -4.27 17.12 3.72
CA SER A 370 -5.69 16.70 3.68
C SER A 370 -5.98 15.80 2.48
N ALA A 371 -5.48 16.17 1.29
CA ALA A 371 -5.60 15.34 0.09
C ALA A 371 -4.97 13.97 0.30
N GLN A 372 -3.75 13.93 0.86
CA GLN A 372 -3.05 12.72 1.24
C GLN A 372 -3.90 11.81 2.13
N GLY A 373 -4.42 12.35 3.24
CA GLY A 373 -5.24 11.58 4.18
C GLY A 373 -6.49 10.98 3.54
N LEU A 374 -7.08 11.70 2.59
CA LEU A 374 -8.26 11.22 1.86
C LEU A 374 -7.93 10.13 0.83
N TRP A 375 -6.82 10.27 0.09
CA TRP A 375 -6.34 9.20 -0.78
C TRP A 375 -6.08 7.91 -0.01
N PHE A 376 -5.51 8.03 1.20
CA PHE A 376 -5.36 6.90 2.11
C PHE A 376 -6.71 6.34 2.57
N ALA A 377 -7.68 7.18 2.99
CA ALA A 377 -9.01 6.70 3.38
C ALA A 377 -9.73 5.95 2.24
N LEU A 378 -9.65 6.46 1.01
CA LEU A 378 -10.18 5.78 -0.19
C LEU A 378 -9.48 4.45 -0.46
N ALA A 379 -8.15 4.43 -0.32
CA ALA A 379 -7.37 3.22 -0.46
C ALA A 379 -7.78 2.15 0.56
N PHE A 380 -7.92 2.53 1.83
CA PHE A 380 -8.28 1.57 2.88
C PHE A 380 -9.72 1.08 2.77
N THR A 381 -10.63 1.94 2.33
CA THR A 381 -11.98 1.51 1.95
C THR A 381 -11.90 0.45 0.84
N SER A 382 -11.11 0.70 -0.20
CA SER A 382 -10.92 -0.24 -1.31
C SER A 382 -10.28 -1.57 -0.87
N ILE A 383 -9.25 -1.52 -0.01
CA ILE A 383 -8.61 -2.72 0.59
C ILE A 383 -9.65 -3.57 1.34
N GLY A 384 -10.49 -2.93 2.15
CA GLY A 384 -11.53 -3.63 2.91
C GLY A 384 -12.54 -4.29 1.98
N LEU A 385 -12.94 -3.60 0.90
CA LEU A 385 -13.87 -4.12 -0.09
C LEU A 385 -13.26 -5.30 -0.91
N GLU A 386 -11.96 -5.26 -1.21
CA GLU A 386 -11.26 -6.33 -1.94
C GLU A 386 -11.06 -7.60 -1.08
N THR A 387 -10.95 -7.46 0.24
CA THR A 387 -10.60 -8.55 1.14
C THR A 387 -11.75 -9.51 1.40
N ASN A 388 -11.53 -10.80 1.13
CA ASN A 388 -12.47 -11.89 1.40
C ASN A 388 -11.82 -12.99 2.26
N PHE A 389 -12.28 -13.14 3.51
CA PHE A 389 -11.70 -14.14 4.43
C PHE A 389 -12.08 -15.58 4.07
N SER A 390 -13.15 -15.79 3.30
CA SER A 390 -13.57 -17.15 2.91
C SER A 390 -12.54 -17.88 2.06
N ASP A 391 -11.64 -17.15 1.39
CA ASP A 391 -10.65 -17.74 0.48
C ASP A 391 -9.51 -18.48 1.23
N LEU A 392 -9.32 -18.21 2.53
CA LEU A 392 -8.38 -18.95 3.39
C LEU A 392 -8.82 -20.36 3.73
N PHE A 393 -10.13 -20.54 3.89
CA PHE A 393 -10.70 -21.76 4.47
C PHE A 393 -11.06 -22.80 3.41
N LYS A 394 -10.95 -22.46 2.13
CA LYS A 394 -11.29 -23.33 0.99
C LYS A 394 -10.15 -24.25 0.53
N GLN A 395 -8.96 -24.18 1.14
CA GLN A 395 -7.78 -24.91 0.65
C GLN A 395 -7.53 -26.20 1.45
N GLU A 396 -7.32 -27.32 0.75
CA GLU A 396 -7.11 -28.64 1.34
C GLU A 396 -5.70 -28.80 1.97
N ASN A 397 -4.67 -28.12 1.44
CA ASN A 397 -3.30 -28.23 1.94
C ASN A 397 -2.86 -27.01 2.78
N LYS A 398 -2.82 -27.20 4.10
CA LYS A 398 -2.45 -26.15 5.06
C LYS A 398 -0.94 -25.93 5.24
N ARG A 399 -0.08 -26.76 4.64
CA ARG A 399 1.39 -26.65 4.83
C ARG A 399 1.96 -25.28 4.47
N PRO A 400 1.61 -24.66 3.31
CA PRO A 400 2.17 -23.36 2.97
C PRO A 400 1.61 -22.24 3.85
N LEU A 401 0.39 -22.37 4.35
CA LEU A 401 -0.17 -21.44 5.35
C LEU A 401 0.65 -21.46 6.63
N TYR A 402 0.95 -22.65 7.17
CA TYR A 402 1.80 -22.76 8.37
C TYR A 402 3.21 -22.23 8.14
N ALA A 403 3.80 -22.52 6.97
CA ALA A 403 5.11 -21.98 6.60
C ALA A 403 5.11 -20.45 6.58
N PHE A 404 4.10 -19.85 5.93
CA PHE A 404 3.95 -18.40 5.84
C PHE A 404 3.76 -17.76 7.23
N LEU A 405 2.84 -18.26 8.04
CA LEU A 405 2.56 -17.68 9.37
C LEU A 405 3.74 -17.81 10.33
N ALA A 406 4.46 -18.93 10.29
CA ALA A 406 5.65 -19.10 11.12
C ALA A 406 6.81 -18.21 10.65
N ALA A 407 7.02 -18.10 9.33
CA ALA A 407 7.99 -17.15 8.77
C ALA A 407 7.63 -15.70 9.12
N GLN A 408 6.34 -15.35 9.09
CA GLN A 408 5.90 -14.01 9.42
C GLN A 408 6.02 -13.71 10.92
N THR A 409 5.76 -14.71 11.76
CA THR A 409 6.02 -14.59 13.21
C THR A 409 7.50 -14.34 13.46
N PHE A 410 8.38 -15.07 12.79
CA PHE A 410 9.83 -14.84 12.85
C PHE A 410 10.21 -13.43 12.37
N ASN A 411 9.65 -12.96 11.25
CA ASN A 411 9.83 -11.60 10.74
C ASN A 411 9.46 -10.54 11.79
N ILE A 412 8.31 -10.67 12.43
CA ILE A 412 7.85 -9.74 13.48
C ILE A 412 8.90 -9.61 14.59
N PHE A 413 9.44 -10.72 15.11
CA PHE A 413 10.39 -10.69 16.21
C PHE A 413 11.78 -10.20 15.80
N VAL A 414 12.30 -10.68 14.67
CA VAL A 414 13.63 -10.27 14.17
C VAL A 414 13.63 -8.79 13.82
N THR A 415 12.61 -8.32 13.11
CA THR A 415 12.47 -6.91 12.77
C THR A 415 12.32 -6.05 14.01
N LEU A 416 11.59 -6.48 15.06
CA LEU A 416 11.52 -5.74 16.32
C LEU A 416 12.91 -5.58 16.95
N GLY A 417 13.69 -6.68 17.01
CA GLY A 417 15.04 -6.66 17.57
C GLY A 417 15.97 -5.71 16.82
N ILE A 418 15.95 -5.74 15.49
CA ILE A 418 16.79 -4.88 14.64
C ILE A 418 16.33 -3.43 14.71
N ALA A 419 15.03 -3.16 14.60
CA ALA A 419 14.46 -1.81 14.73
C ALA A 419 14.83 -1.20 16.10
N SER A 420 14.71 -2.01 17.16
CA SER A 420 15.08 -1.62 18.52
C SER A 420 16.58 -1.44 18.71
N LEU A 421 17.45 -1.87 17.78
CA LEU A 421 18.89 -1.62 17.84
C LEU A 421 19.25 -0.35 17.07
N LEU A 422 18.68 -0.18 15.87
CA LEU A 422 19.08 0.84 14.91
C LEU A 422 18.38 2.20 15.10
N PHE A 423 17.17 2.21 15.65
CA PHE A 423 16.32 3.42 15.77
C PHE A 423 16.12 3.87 17.23
N ARG A 424 17.08 3.58 18.11
CA ARG A 424 17.09 4.04 19.51
C ARG A 424 17.36 5.53 19.66
#